data_AF-L0JKD9-F1
#
_entry.id   AF-L0JKD9-F1
#
_cell.length_a   1.000
_cell.length_b   1.000
_cell.length_c   1.000
_cell.angle_alpha   90.00
_cell.angle_beta   90.00
_cell.angle_gamma   90.00
#
_symmetry.space_group_name_H-M   'P 1'
#
loop_
_entity.id
_entity.type
_entity.pdbx_description
1 polymer ?
#
loop_
_entity_poly.entity_id
_entity_poly.type
_entity_poly.pdbx_seq_one_letter_code
_entity_poly.pdbx_strand_id
1 'polypeptide(L)'
;MGHRALVAYRRPDRLYGLRYSHWGGEDLALAEAITPRTPLADGAIDGALLADSISRDRILTDHLDPRVHEALYLVDPDAGYAVDPYRVCWLEWGDGRDGGRGAIVATEPADDRAVRVWFRATKTALADVIEMGVLSRRAAQTYLEARVHEEWAGRCYTYGDAPADEPAGGYDPPLDRWLGGADGPEEADGNRGADGVRTGENERDEGNRWDGKGNGREDEGSGDGD
;
A
#
# COMPACT_ATOMS: atom_id res chain seq x y z
N MET A 1 -12.99 -0.62 2.46
CA MET A 1 -12.08 -0.04 1.44
C MET A 1 -11.32 1.05 2.14
N GLY A 2 -10.01 1.10 1.96
CA GLY A 2 -9.15 1.96 2.77
C GLY A 2 -9.16 3.40 2.31
N HIS A 3 -9.75 3.75 1.15
CA HIS A 3 -9.74 5.11 0.57
C HIS A 3 -8.35 5.75 0.57
N ARG A 4 -7.32 4.94 0.37
CA ARG A 4 -5.93 5.39 0.46
C ARG A 4 -5.54 6.12 -0.81
N ALA A 5 -4.78 7.20 -0.69
CA ALA A 5 -4.32 7.98 -1.81
C ALA A 5 -2.87 8.41 -1.67
N LEU A 6 -2.23 8.64 -2.81
CA LEU A 6 -0.95 9.35 -2.89
C LEU A 6 -1.19 10.78 -3.36
N VAL A 7 -0.46 11.73 -2.76
CA VAL A 7 -0.49 13.14 -3.14
C VAL A 7 0.93 13.58 -3.47
N ALA A 8 1.15 14.00 -4.70
CA ALA A 8 2.45 14.38 -5.23
C ALA A 8 2.49 15.88 -5.49
N TYR A 9 3.25 16.61 -4.68
CA TYR A 9 3.43 18.06 -4.84
C TYR A 9 4.60 18.32 -5.78
N ARG A 10 4.32 19.02 -6.88
CA ARG A 10 5.33 19.43 -7.85
C ARG A 10 6.29 20.41 -7.20
N ARG A 11 7.57 20.23 -7.51
CA ARG A 11 8.68 21.09 -7.10
C ARG A 11 9.15 21.96 -8.28
N PRO A 12 9.91 23.04 -8.03
CA PRO A 12 10.46 23.89 -9.09
C PRO A 12 11.37 23.15 -10.09
N ASP A 13 12.01 22.06 -9.65
CA ASP A 13 12.82 21.15 -10.47
C ASP A 13 11.99 20.22 -11.38
N ARG A 14 10.65 20.35 -11.34
CA ARG A 14 9.65 19.53 -12.05
C ARG A 14 9.55 18.08 -11.56
N LEU A 15 10.20 17.75 -10.44
CA LEU A 15 10.02 16.50 -9.72
C LEU A 15 8.93 16.66 -8.66
N TYR A 16 8.64 15.60 -7.92
CA TYR A 16 7.55 15.56 -6.95
C TYR A 16 8.06 15.19 -5.56
N GLY A 17 7.50 15.85 -4.55
CA GLY A 17 7.48 15.36 -3.18
C GLY A 17 6.21 14.55 -2.95
N LEU A 18 6.36 13.27 -2.59
CA LEU A 18 5.24 12.33 -2.46
C LEU A 18 4.79 12.21 -1.00
N ARG A 19 3.48 12.21 -0.80
CA ARG A 19 2.82 12.11 0.51
C ARG A 19 1.69 11.10 0.48
N TYR A 20 1.30 10.66 1.67
CA TYR A 20 0.21 9.73 1.88
C TYR A 20 -1.05 10.44 2.38
N SER A 21 -2.22 9.92 2.00
CA SER A 21 -3.48 10.23 2.66
C SER A 21 -4.27 8.95 2.90
N HIS A 22 -4.73 8.74 4.13
CA HIS A 22 -5.48 7.53 4.46
C HIS A 22 -6.89 7.54 3.87
N TRP A 23 -7.60 8.68 3.89
CA TRP A 23 -8.98 8.81 3.40
C TRP A 23 -9.08 9.56 2.07
N GLY A 24 -7.95 9.92 1.47
CA GLY A 24 -7.90 10.78 0.28
C GLY A 24 -8.47 10.16 -1.01
N GLY A 25 -8.84 8.88 -1.03
CA GLY A 25 -9.41 8.20 -2.18
C GLY A 25 -10.93 8.31 -2.29
N GLU A 26 -11.60 8.78 -1.23
CA GLU A 26 -13.04 8.94 -1.18
C GLU A 26 -13.49 10.10 -2.08
N ASP A 27 -14.27 9.77 -3.11
CA ASP A 27 -14.92 10.69 -4.07
C ASP A 27 -14.04 11.81 -4.63
N LEU A 28 -12.73 11.58 -4.65
CA LEU A 28 -11.69 12.52 -5.05
C LEU A 28 -11.72 13.88 -4.32
N ALA A 29 -12.23 13.90 -3.08
CA ALA A 29 -12.50 15.13 -2.33
C ALA A 29 -11.27 16.02 -2.06
N LEU A 30 -10.05 15.45 -2.11
CA LEU A 30 -8.84 16.25 -1.93
C LEU A 30 -8.58 17.25 -3.06
N ALA A 31 -9.17 17.05 -4.24
CA ALA A 31 -9.08 18.01 -5.34
C ALA A 31 -9.64 19.39 -4.95
N GLU A 32 -10.67 19.42 -4.10
CA GLU A 32 -11.29 20.66 -3.61
C GLU A 32 -10.69 21.12 -2.27
N ALA A 33 -10.22 20.18 -1.43
CA ALA A 33 -9.71 20.49 -0.10
C ALA A 33 -8.29 21.07 -0.07
N ILE A 34 -7.47 20.76 -1.09
CA ILE A 34 -6.12 21.30 -1.21
C ILE A 34 -6.21 22.72 -1.78
N THR A 35 -5.79 23.70 -0.99
CA THR A 35 -5.76 25.11 -1.40
C THR A 35 -4.48 25.78 -0.90
N PRO A 36 -4.14 27.01 -1.37
CA PRO A 36 -3.02 27.76 -0.81
C PRO A 36 -3.13 28.01 0.70
N ARG A 37 -4.36 28.02 1.26
CA ARG A 37 -4.61 28.21 2.69
C ARG A 37 -4.56 26.89 3.47
N THR A 38 -4.85 25.78 2.80
CA THR A 38 -4.95 24.43 3.35
C THR A 38 -4.11 23.47 2.49
N PRO A 39 -2.78 23.69 2.41
CA PRO A 39 -1.94 22.98 1.44
C PRO A 39 -1.90 21.48 1.68
N LEU A 40 -2.14 21.03 2.92
CA LEU A 40 -2.24 19.62 3.32
C LEU A 40 -3.68 19.20 3.65
N ALA A 41 -4.68 19.90 3.11
CA ALA A 41 -6.11 19.64 3.32
C ALA A 41 -6.46 19.46 4.81
N ASP A 42 -6.08 20.43 5.65
CA ASP A 42 -6.33 20.44 7.10
C ASP A 42 -5.87 19.16 7.85
N GLY A 43 -4.77 18.56 7.39
CA GLY A 43 -4.17 17.38 8.00
C GLY A 43 -4.71 16.06 7.46
N ALA A 44 -5.60 16.08 6.46
CA ALA A 44 -6.00 14.88 5.74
C ALA A 44 -4.84 14.25 4.94
N ILE A 45 -3.78 15.02 4.69
CA ILE A 45 -2.55 14.58 4.01
C ILE A 45 -1.41 14.60 5.02
N ASP A 46 -0.64 13.51 5.06
CA ASP A 46 0.48 13.37 5.99
C ASP A 46 1.56 14.45 5.72
N GLY A 47 2.04 15.05 6.80
CA GLY A 47 3.14 16.01 6.83
C GLY A 47 4.51 15.37 6.56
N ALA A 48 4.65 14.05 6.69
CA ALA A 48 5.84 13.32 6.29
C ALA A 48 5.89 13.08 4.77
N LEU A 49 7.08 13.20 4.17
CA LEU A 49 7.32 12.76 2.80
C LEU A 49 7.57 11.25 2.78
N LEU A 50 6.87 10.55 1.90
CA LEU A 50 7.15 9.15 1.56
C LEU A 50 8.39 9.03 0.67
N ALA A 51 8.52 9.98 -0.26
CA ALA A 51 9.66 10.10 -1.15
C ALA A 51 9.85 11.56 -1.53
N ASP A 52 11.08 11.96 -1.76
CA ASP A 52 11.42 13.31 -2.16
C ASP A 52 12.09 13.32 -3.54
N SER A 53 11.77 14.34 -4.33
CA SER A 53 12.40 14.60 -5.62
C SER A 53 12.32 13.41 -6.61
N ILE A 54 11.12 12.84 -6.78
CA ILE A 54 10.89 11.70 -7.69
C ILE A 54 10.11 12.09 -8.94
N SER A 55 10.30 11.36 -10.05
CA SER A 55 9.56 11.60 -11.28
C SER A 55 8.14 11.02 -11.22
N ARG A 56 7.24 11.50 -12.08
CA ARG A 56 5.89 10.93 -12.23
C ARG A 56 5.94 9.44 -12.57
N ASP A 57 6.85 9.03 -13.44
CA ASP A 57 6.97 7.63 -13.83
C ASP A 57 7.40 6.77 -12.62
N ARG A 58 8.36 7.24 -11.80
CA ARG A 58 8.76 6.56 -10.55
C ARG A 58 7.62 6.50 -9.53
N ILE A 59 6.76 7.53 -9.43
CA ILE A 59 5.55 7.45 -8.60
C ILE A 59 4.70 6.23 -9.02
N LEU A 60 4.47 6.05 -10.32
CA LEU A 60 3.64 4.97 -10.84
C LEU A 60 4.27 3.58 -10.65
N THR A 61 5.58 3.45 -10.92
CA THR A 61 6.24 2.14 -10.90
C THR A 61 6.67 1.69 -9.50
N ASP A 62 7.00 2.63 -8.60
CA ASP A 62 7.68 2.30 -7.35
C ASP A 62 6.81 2.53 -6.12
N HIS A 63 5.78 3.40 -6.19
CA HIS A 63 4.99 3.80 -5.02
C HIS A 63 3.49 3.57 -5.16
N LEU A 64 2.93 3.73 -6.35
CA LEU A 64 1.50 3.64 -6.58
C LEU A 64 1.06 2.18 -6.75
N ASP A 65 0.98 1.44 -5.64
CA ASP A 65 0.40 0.09 -5.65
C ASP A 65 -1.10 0.17 -5.98
N PRO A 66 -1.58 -0.36 -7.13
CA PRO A 66 -2.98 -0.28 -7.51
C PRO A 66 -3.92 -1.11 -6.62
N ARG A 67 -3.40 -2.06 -5.84
CA ARG A 67 -4.20 -2.86 -4.89
C ARG A 67 -4.56 -2.07 -3.64
N VAL A 68 -3.69 -1.14 -3.29
CA VAL A 68 -3.75 -0.41 -2.03
C VAL A 68 -4.29 1.00 -2.24
N HIS A 69 -3.81 1.69 -3.27
CA HIS A 69 -4.19 3.07 -3.52
C HIS A 69 -5.39 3.13 -4.43
N GLU A 70 -6.35 3.96 -4.05
CA GLU A 70 -7.57 4.21 -4.80
C GLU A 70 -7.47 5.51 -5.62
N ALA A 71 -6.58 6.44 -5.27
CA ALA A 71 -6.39 7.70 -5.98
C ALA A 71 -4.93 8.19 -5.97
N LEU A 72 -4.60 9.01 -6.98
CA LEU A 72 -3.37 9.79 -7.07
C LEU A 72 -3.75 11.25 -7.34
N TYR A 73 -3.12 12.19 -6.66
CA TYR A 73 -3.27 13.62 -6.92
C TYR A 73 -1.92 14.21 -7.30
N LEU A 74 -1.87 14.95 -8.40
CA LEU A 74 -0.72 15.77 -8.74
C LEU A 74 -1.07 17.22 -8.41
N VAL A 75 -0.32 17.84 -7.50
CA VAL A 75 -0.54 19.22 -7.07
C VAL A 75 0.54 20.09 -7.66
N ASP A 76 0.18 21.24 -8.22
CA ASP A 76 1.12 22.25 -8.72
C ASP A 76 1.04 23.52 -7.83
N PRO A 77 1.94 23.66 -6.83
CA PRO A 77 1.96 24.82 -5.95
C PRO A 77 2.25 26.15 -6.69
N ASP A 78 3.07 26.12 -7.74
CA ASP A 78 3.41 27.30 -8.53
C ASP A 78 2.22 27.78 -9.37
N ALA A 79 1.31 26.87 -9.71
CA ALA A 79 0.03 27.16 -10.35
C ALA A 79 -1.12 27.39 -9.34
N GLY A 80 -0.82 27.90 -8.14
CA GLY A 80 -1.83 28.22 -7.14
C GLY A 80 -2.48 27.00 -6.48
N TYR A 81 -1.72 25.90 -6.34
CA TYR A 81 -2.19 24.61 -5.85
C TYR A 81 -3.26 23.97 -6.75
N ALA A 82 -3.15 24.15 -8.07
CA ALA A 82 -3.97 23.39 -9.01
C ALA A 82 -3.76 21.88 -8.78
N VAL A 83 -4.86 21.12 -8.76
CA VAL A 83 -4.84 19.68 -8.50
C VAL A 83 -5.34 18.94 -9.72
N ASP A 84 -4.55 17.98 -10.20
CA ASP A 84 -4.97 16.99 -11.18
C ASP A 84 -5.30 15.67 -10.45
N PRO A 85 -6.58 15.35 -10.21
CA PRO A 85 -7.00 14.11 -9.61
C PRO A 85 -7.01 12.94 -10.60
N TYR A 86 -6.57 11.77 -10.13
CA TYR A 86 -6.57 10.52 -10.89
C TYR A 86 -7.18 9.38 -10.07
N ARG A 87 -8.13 8.66 -10.66
CA ARG A 87 -8.65 7.40 -10.13
C ARG A 87 -7.70 6.26 -10.49
N VAL A 88 -7.35 5.44 -9.49
CA VAL A 88 -6.50 4.26 -9.68
C VAL A 88 -7.37 3.03 -9.94
N CYS A 89 -7.02 2.27 -10.97
CA CYS A 89 -7.73 1.09 -11.43
C CYS A 89 -6.79 -0.13 -11.39
N TRP A 90 -7.07 -1.10 -10.51
CA TRP A 90 -6.32 -2.36 -10.47
C TRP A 90 -6.80 -3.33 -11.56
N LEU A 91 -5.91 -3.73 -12.46
CA LEU A 91 -6.27 -4.44 -13.69
C LEU A 91 -6.17 -5.97 -13.58
N GLU A 92 -5.96 -6.52 -12.39
CA GLU A 92 -5.79 -7.96 -12.20
C GLU A 92 -6.89 -8.60 -11.36
N TRP A 93 -6.99 -9.94 -11.46
CA TRP A 93 -7.89 -10.82 -10.71
C TRP A 93 -7.12 -11.81 -9.80
N GLY A 94 -5.81 -11.60 -9.61
CA GLY A 94 -4.92 -12.49 -8.86
C GLY A 94 -4.75 -12.14 -7.38
N ASP A 95 -3.98 -12.97 -6.66
CA ASP A 95 -3.69 -12.82 -5.24
C ASP A 95 -2.60 -11.80 -4.93
N GLY A 96 -1.84 -11.35 -5.93
CA GLY A 96 -0.58 -10.72 -5.61
C GLY A 96 0.54 -10.86 -6.63
N ARG A 97 0.65 -12.07 -7.18
CA ARG A 97 1.95 -12.60 -7.59
C ARG A 97 2.33 -12.36 -9.05
N ASP A 98 1.36 -11.97 -9.89
CA ASP A 98 1.55 -11.83 -11.35
C ASP A 98 1.87 -10.39 -11.80
N GLY A 99 2.38 -9.56 -10.88
CA GLY A 99 2.69 -8.15 -11.12
C GLY A 99 1.71 -7.20 -10.43
N GLY A 100 1.98 -5.91 -10.49
CA GLY A 100 1.11 -4.86 -9.97
C GLY A 100 0.51 -4.04 -11.10
N ARG A 101 -0.16 -4.68 -12.08
CA ARG A 101 -0.68 -3.97 -13.25
C ARG A 101 -1.84 -3.06 -12.86
N GLY A 102 -1.68 -1.77 -13.14
CA GLY A 102 -2.65 -0.74 -12.83
C GLY A 102 -2.88 0.23 -13.98
N ALA A 103 -3.90 1.06 -13.84
CA ALA A 103 -4.10 2.23 -14.67
C ALA A 103 -4.49 3.43 -13.81
N ILE A 104 -4.19 4.63 -14.30
CA ILE A 104 -4.72 5.88 -13.77
C ILE A 104 -5.65 6.52 -14.80
N VAL A 105 -6.78 7.03 -14.34
CA VAL A 105 -7.76 7.75 -15.14
C VAL A 105 -7.85 9.17 -14.59
N ALA A 106 -7.53 10.17 -15.40
CA ALA A 106 -7.75 11.57 -15.03
C ALA A 106 -9.27 11.80 -14.98
N THR A 107 -9.79 12.27 -13.84
CA THR A 107 -11.24 12.45 -13.68
C THR A 107 -11.52 13.49 -12.62
N GLU A 108 -12.48 14.37 -12.89
CA GLU A 108 -13.00 15.31 -11.91
C GLU A 108 -13.81 14.58 -10.82
N PRO A 109 -13.92 15.15 -9.60
CA PRO A 109 -14.72 14.56 -8.53
C PRO A 109 -16.18 14.25 -8.92
N ALA A 110 -16.79 15.11 -9.74
CA ALA A 110 -18.16 14.93 -10.21
C ALA A 110 -18.36 13.67 -11.08
N ASP A 111 -17.31 13.28 -11.82
CA ASP A 111 -17.35 12.15 -12.77
C ASP A 111 -16.79 10.85 -12.17
N ASP A 112 -16.11 10.93 -11.02
CA ASP A 112 -15.47 9.80 -10.35
C ASP A 112 -16.41 8.60 -10.14
N ARG A 113 -17.65 8.89 -9.74
CA ARG A 113 -18.66 7.85 -9.54
C ARG A 113 -18.95 7.08 -10.82
N ALA A 114 -18.98 7.76 -11.97
CA ALA A 114 -19.22 7.11 -13.25
C ALA A 114 -18.06 6.16 -13.61
N VAL A 115 -16.81 6.62 -13.45
CA VAL A 115 -15.60 5.81 -13.65
C VAL A 115 -15.61 4.58 -12.75
N ARG A 116 -15.85 4.74 -11.45
CA ARG A 116 -15.86 3.64 -10.47
C ARG A 116 -16.94 2.61 -10.77
N VAL A 117 -18.16 3.06 -11.06
CA VAL A 117 -19.28 2.17 -11.38
C VAL A 117 -18.99 1.39 -12.67
N TRP A 118 -18.57 2.08 -13.72
CA TRP A 118 -18.21 1.46 -14.99
C TRP A 118 -17.09 0.43 -14.79
N PHE A 119 -15.98 0.82 -14.17
CA PHE A 119 -14.81 -0.04 -14.00
C PHE A 119 -15.15 -1.28 -13.19
N ARG A 120 -15.88 -1.11 -12.08
CA ARG A 120 -16.31 -2.23 -11.24
C ARG A 120 -17.25 -3.18 -11.99
N ALA A 121 -18.24 -2.65 -12.71
CA ALA A 121 -19.16 -3.46 -13.48
C ALA A 121 -18.45 -4.27 -14.58
N THR A 122 -17.56 -3.63 -15.34
CA THR A 122 -16.76 -4.31 -16.38
C THR A 122 -15.85 -5.36 -15.77
N LYS A 123 -15.17 -5.05 -14.66
CA LYS A 123 -14.26 -5.99 -13.99
C LYS A 123 -15.00 -7.20 -13.41
N THR A 124 -16.19 -7.01 -12.85
CA THR A 124 -17.06 -8.11 -12.37
C THR A 124 -17.51 -8.99 -13.53
N ALA A 125 -18.02 -8.41 -14.62
CA ALA A 125 -18.45 -9.20 -15.77
C ALA A 125 -17.30 -10.03 -16.39
N LEU A 126 -16.10 -9.44 -16.47
CA LEU A 126 -14.91 -10.17 -16.91
C LEU A 126 -14.50 -11.28 -15.94
N ALA A 127 -14.68 -11.08 -14.63
CA ALA A 127 -14.45 -12.13 -13.64
C ALA A 127 -15.34 -13.35 -13.91
N ASP A 128 -16.64 -13.12 -14.14
CA ASP A 128 -17.59 -14.20 -14.44
C ASP A 128 -17.17 -14.97 -15.72
N VAL A 129 -16.74 -14.24 -16.76
CA VAL A 129 -16.28 -14.84 -18.03
C VAL A 129 -14.99 -15.64 -17.86
N ILE A 130 -14.08 -15.19 -16.98
CA ILE A 130 -12.87 -15.94 -16.60
C ILE A 130 -13.26 -17.21 -15.83
N GLU A 131 -14.16 -17.11 -14.86
CA GLU A 131 -14.61 -18.25 -14.04
C GLU A 131 -15.31 -19.32 -14.87
N MET A 132 -16.07 -18.92 -15.89
CA MET A 132 -16.66 -19.84 -16.87
C MET A 132 -15.64 -20.45 -17.84
N GLY A 133 -14.37 -20.03 -17.80
CA GLY A 133 -13.30 -20.52 -18.67
C GLY A 133 -13.39 -20.05 -20.11
N VAL A 134 -14.24 -19.05 -20.40
CA VAL A 134 -14.45 -18.52 -21.76
C VAL A 134 -13.29 -17.61 -22.17
N LEU A 135 -12.71 -16.87 -21.22
CA LEU A 135 -11.50 -16.06 -21.43
C LEU A 135 -10.42 -16.40 -20.42
N SER A 136 -9.17 -16.32 -20.84
CA SER A 136 -8.04 -16.35 -19.91
C SER A 136 -7.92 -15.01 -19.16
N ARG A 137 -7.34 -15.04 -17.96
CA ARG A 137 -7.04 -13.83 -17.17
C ARG A 137 -6.22 -12.81 -17.96
N ARG A 138 -5.22 -13.26 -18.70
CA ARG A 138 -4.37 -12.42 -19.54
C ARG A 138 -5.17 -11.73 -20.66
N ALA A 139 -6.08 -12.47 -21.32
CA ALA A 139 -6.93 -11.89 -22.36
C ALA A 139 -7.91 -10.87 -21.77
N ALA A 140 -8.51 -11.16 -20.62
CA ALA A 140 -9.38 -10.22 -19.91
C ALA A 140 -8.65 -8.96 -19.45
N GLN A 141 -7.40 -9.08 -18.99
CA GLN A 141 -6.55 -7.95 -18.63
C GLN A 141 -6.25 -7.07 -19.85
N THR A 142 -5.81 -7.66 -20.97
CA THR A 142 -5.57 -6.92 -22.22
C THR A 142 -6.84 -6.22 -22.71
N TYR A 143 -8.00 -6.87 -22.60
CA TYR A 143 -9.28 -6.27 -22.93
C TYR A 143 -9.60 -5.08 -22.01
N LEU A 144 -9.43 -5.23 -20.69
CA LEU A 144 -9.70 -4.17 -19.73
C LEU A 144 -8.75 -2.97 -19.91
N GLU A 145 -7.47 -3.21 -20.20
CA GLU A 145 -6.49 -2.18 -20.56
C GLU A 145 -6.96 -1.35 -21.76
N ALA A 146 -7.35 -2.03 -22.85
CA ALA A 146 -7.87 -1.36 -24.04
C ALA A 146 -9.12 -0.52 -23.73
N ARG A 147 -10.07 -1.08 -22.97
CA ARG A 147 -11.31 -0.37 -22.61
C ARG A 147 -11.08 0.83 -21.72
N VAL A 148 -10.17 0.74 -20.75
CA VAL A 148 -9.79 1.88 -19.89
C VAL A 148 -9.14 2.98 -20.72
N HIS A 149 -8.30 2.63 -21.69
CA HIS A 149 -7.70 3.59 -22.61
C HIS A 149 -8.72 4.25 -23.53
N GLU A 150 -9.57 3.46 -24.18
CA GLU A 150 -10.53 3.96 -25.18
C GLU A 150 -11.67 4.77 -24.57
N GLU A 151 -12.21 4.35 -23.43
CA GLU A 151 -13.38 4.98 -22.81
C GLU A 151 -12.99 6.20 -21.97
N TRP A 152 -11.87 6.13 -21.28
CA TRP A 152 -11.50 7.09 -20.23
C TRP A 152 -10.12 7.71 -20.42
N ALA A 153 -9.46 7.50 -21.56
CA ALA A 153 -8.09 7.93 -21.83
C ALA A 153 -7.09 7.49 -20.74
N GLY A 154 -7.35 6.35 -20.09
CA GLY A 154 -6.55 5.87 -18.98
C GLY A 154 -5.13 5.49 -19.39
N ARG A 155 -4.18 5.71 -18.48
CA ARG A 155 -2.77 5.38 -18.65
C ARG A 155 -2.41 4.16 -17.83
N CYS A 156 -2.02 3.07 -18.50
CA CYS A 156 -1.59 1.84 -17.85
C CYS A 156 -0.13 1.94 -17.36
N TYR A 157 0.18 1.22 -16.28
CA TYR A 157 1.52 1.11 -15.70
C TYR A 157 1.67 -0.25 -14.99
N THR A 158 2.92 -0.64 -14.73
CA THR A 158 3.24 -1.84 -13.95
C THR A 158 3.96 -1.42 -12.68
N TYR A 159 3.32 -1.61 -11.52
CA TYR A 159 3.95 -1.42 -10.21
C TYR A 159 4.92 -2.58 -9.92
N GLY A 160 6.08 -2.25 -9.37
CA GLY A 160 7.16 -3.20 -9.05
C GLY A 160 8.11 -3.52 -10.22
N ASP A 161 7.92 -2.92 -11.39
CA ASP A 161 8.76 -3.12 -12.59
C ASP A 161 9.94 -2.14 -12.65
N ALA A 162 10.46 -1.73 -11.48
CA ALA A 162 11.59 -0.82 -11.40
C ALA A 162 12.87 -1.50 -11.96
N PRO A 163 13.66 -0.82 -12.81
CA PRO A 163 14.91 -1.38 -13.32
C PRO A 163 15.87 -1.69 -12.17
N ALA A 164 16.47 -2.89 -12.20
CA ALA A 164 17.26 -3.49 -11.12
C ALA A 164 18.54 -2.72 -10.71
N ASP A 165 18.90 -1.65 -11.42
CA ASP A 165 20.17 -0.93 -11.24
C ASP A 165 20.13 0.14 -10.14
N GLU A 166 18.97 0.45 -9.58
CA GLU A 166 18.85 1.25 -8.35
C GLU A 166 17.99 0.44 -7.37
N PRO A 167 18.39 0.31 -6.09
CA PRO A 167 17.54 -0.34 -5.11
C PRO A 167 16.23 0.44 -5.09
N ALA A 168 15.17 -0.15 -5.62
CA ALA A 168 13.82 0.29 -5.32
C ALA A 168 13.78 0.34 -3.80
N GLY A 169 13.75 1.55 -3.24
CA GLY A 169 13.51 1.72 -1.82
C GLY A 169 12.15 1.12 -1.60
N GLY A 170 12.12 -0.16 -1.21
CA GLY A 170 10.93 -0.99 -1.20
C GLY A 170 9.86 -0.26 -0.42
N TYR A 171 8.95 0.37 -1.15
CA TYR A 171 7.87 1.10 -0.54
C TYR A 171 6.89 0.05 -0.05
N ASP A 172 6.94 -0.21 1.26
CA ASP A 172 5.92 -0.97 1.95
C ASP A 172 4.77 0.00 2.26
N PRO A 173 3.59 -0.13 1.61
CA PRO A 173 2.49 0.79 1.85
C PRO A 173 2.13 0.81 3.33
N PRO A 174 1.84 1.98 3.92
CA PRO A 174 1.44 2.05 5.32
C PRO A 174 0.30 1.06 5.61
N LEU A 175 0.54 0.16 6.57
CA LEU A 175 -0.49 -0.73 7.11
C LEU A 175 -1.66 0.10 7.64
N ASP A 176 -2.86 -0.46 7.63
CA ASP A 176 -4.05 0.18 8.21
C ASP A 176 -3.79 0.54 9.67
N ARG A 177 -3.43 1.80 9.91
CA ARG A 177 -3.45 2.34 11.26
C ARG A 177 -4.91 2.64 11.55
N TRP A 178 -5.62 1.62 12.01
CA TRP A 178 -6.82 1.83 12.81
C TRP A 178 -6.41 2.85 13.88
N LEU A 179 -7.04 4.02 13.88
CA LEU A 179 -6.99 4.93 15.02
C LEU A 179 -7.71 4.19 16.16
N GLY A 180 -6.98 3.27 16.80
CA GLY A 180 -7.32 2.77 18.13
C GLY A 180 -7.57 3.99 18.99
N GLY A 181 -8.68 3.94 19.72
CA GLY A 181 -9.29 5.08 20.39
C GLY A 181 -8.30 5.95 21.14
N ALA A 182 -8.69 7.21 21.26
CA ALA A 182 -8.11 8.14 22.21
C ALA A 182 -8.03 7.49 23.61
N ASP A 183 -6.87 6.92 23.95
CA ASP A 183 -6.48 6.80 25.35
C ASP A 183 -6.04 8.21 25.77
N GLY A 184 -6.94 8.86 26.50
CA GLY A 184 -6.73 10.17 27.09
C GLY A 184 -5.55 10.17 28.07
N PRO A 185 -5.11 11.37 28.50
CA PRO A 185 -3.97 11.49 29.39
C PRO A 185 -4.43 11.14 30.81
N GLU A 186 -4.11 9.95 31.32
CA GLU A 186 -4.20 9.66 32.75
C GLU A 186 -2.82 9.75 33.41
N GLU A 187 -2.65 10.89 34.08
CA GLU A 187 -2.10 11.06 35.41
C GLU A 187 -0.66 10.61 35.66
N ALA A 188 0.19 11.64 35.64
CA ALA A 188 1.35 11.71 36.52
C ALA A 188 0.87 11.58 37.99
N ASP A 189 1.23 10.47 38.63
CA ASP A 189 1.36 10.46 40.08
C ASP A 189 2.80 10.11 40.46
N GLY A 190 3.39 11.01 41.23
CA GLY A 190 4.77 10.95 41.66
C GLY A 190 4.93 10.06 42.87
N ASN A 191 6.02 9.30 42.91
CA ASN A 191 6.57 8.91 44.20
C ASN A 191 8.10 8.93 44.18
N ARG A 192 8.65 10.04 44.68
CA ARG A 192 10.00 10.08 45.27
C ARG A 192 9.86 9.63 46.72
N GLY A 193 10.69 8.67 47.15
CA GLY A 193 11.06 8.60 48.55
C GLY A 193 11.59 7.26 49.05
N ALA A 194 12.86 7.29 49.45
CA ALA A 194 13.47 6.57 50.58
C ALA A 194 13.94 5.11 50.37
N ASP A 195 15.26 5.02 50.20
CA ASP A 195 16.20 4.43 51.17
C ASP A 195 15.90 3.07 51.83
N GLY A 196 16.79 2.12 51.51
CA GLY A 196 17.57 1.41 52.52
C GLY A 196 16.99 0.11 53.06
N VAL A 197 17.68 -1.01 52.80
CA VAL A 197 18.44 -1.79 53.80
C VAL A 197 18.90 -3.12 53.18
N ARG A 198 20.20 -3.38 53.31
CA ARG A 198 20.86 -4.68 53.08
C ARG A 198 20.54 -5.65 54.23
N THR A 199 20.44 -6.94 53.93
CA THR A 199 20.95 -8.10 54.71
C THR A 199 20.69 -9.34 53.84
N GLY A 200 21.72 -10.11 53.48
CA GLY A 200 22.27 -11.22 54.29
C GLY A 200 21.65 -12.53 53.76
N GLU A 201 22.30 -13.21 52.81
CA GLU A 201 23.18 -14.38 53.03
C GLU A 201 22.45 -15.74 52.99
N ASN A 202 23.20 -16.71 52.45
CA ASN A 202 23.09 -18.17 52.49
C ASN A 202 22.43 -18.83 51.26
N GLU A 203 23.22 -19.44 50.37
CA GLU A 203 24.11 -20.60 50.49
C GLU A 203 23.40 -21.88 50.05
N ARG A 204 23.94 -22.48 48.96
CA ARG A 204 24.04 -23.93 48.67
C ARG A 204 22.68 -24.63 48.44
N ASP A 205 22.53 -25.64 47.60
CA ASP A 205 23.44 -26.71 47.20
C ASP A 205 22.88 -27.40 45.93
N GLU A 206 23.76 -28.15 45.26
CA GLU A 206 23.49 -29.40 44.50
C GLU A 206 22.49 -29.32 43.31
N GLY A 207 22.92 -29.48 42.05
CA GLY A 207 23.62 -30.66 41.55
C GLY A 207 22.63 -31.63 40.90
N ASN A 208 22.44 -31.57 39.58
CA ASN A 208 22.31 -32.82 38.82
C ASN A 208 22.63 -32.65 37.33
N ARG A 209 23.72 -33.32 36.97
CA ARG A 209 24.24 -33.65 35.65
C ARG A 209 23.88 -35.10 35.41
N TRP A 210 23.05 -35.46 34.44
CA TRP A 210 23.05 -36.81 33.86
C TRP A 210 22.69 -36.79 32.38
N ASP A 211 23.68 -37.21 31.58
CA ASP A 211 23.60 -37.63 30.19
C ASP A 211 22.85 -38.96 30.06
N GLY A 212 22.19 -39.18 28.92
CA GLY A 212 21.57 -40.47 28.59
C GLY A 212 21.38 -40.67 27.09
N LYS A 213 22.37 -41.29 26.44
CA LYS A 213 22.35 -41.80 25.06
C LYS A 213 21.56 -43.12 24.94
N GLY A 214 21.10 -43.44 23.73
CA GLY A 214 20.74 -44.80 23.26
C GLY A 214 19.61 -44.74 22.24
N ASN A 215 19.84 -44.66 20.92
CA ASN A 215 20.36 -45.64 19.96
C ASN A 215 19.39 -46.80 19.67
N GLY A 216 18.97 -46.92 18.40
CA GLY A 216 18.14 -48.02 17.87
C GLY A 216 18.10 -47.96 16.34
N ARG A 217 19.08 -48.62 15.71
CA ARG A 217 19.04 -49.11 14.31
C ARG A 217 18.49 -50.53 14.33
N GLU A 218 17.91 -50.93 13.19
CA GLU A 218 17.59 -52.28 12.66
C GLU A 218 16.21 -52.17 11.96
N ASP A 219 15.90 -52.82 10.84
CA ASP A 219 16.63 -53.42 9.73
C ASP A 219 15.55 -53.86 8.70
N GLU A 220 15.98 -54.08 7.46
CA GLU A 220 15.41 -54.99 6.45
C GLU A 220 14.01 -54.79 5.80
N GLY A 221 13.99 -54.96 4.47
CA GLY A 221 12.76 -55.10 3.68
C GLY A 221 12.97 -55.09 2.16
N SER A 222 13.77 -56.02 1.64
CA SER A 222 13.89 -56.36 0.21
C SER A 222 12.58 -56.92 -0.35
N GLY A 223 12.30 -56.68 -1.65
CA GLY A 223 11.21 -57.33 -2.36
C GLY A 223 11.06 -56.89 -3.81
N ASP A 224 11.91 -57.45 -4.68
CA ASP A 224 11.65 -57.55 -6.13
C ASP A 224 10.47 -58.50 -6.41
N GLY A 225 9.71 -58.21 -7.46
CA GLY A 225 8.71 -59.12 -8.03
C GLY A 225 8.26 -58.64 -9.41
N ASP A 226 8.56 -59.49 -10.41
CA ASP A 226 8.22 -59.43 -11.85
C ASP A 226 6.80 -58.95 -12.19
#